data_AF-A0A1F5J7X9-F1
#
_entry.id   AF-A0A1F5J7X9-F1
#
_cell.length_a   1.000
_cell.length_b   1.000
_cell.length_c   1.000
_cell.angle_alpha   90.00
_cell.angle_beta   90.00
_cell.angle_gamma   90.00
#
_symmetry.space_group_name_H-M   'P 1'
#
loop_
_entity.id
_entity.type
_entity.pdbx_description
1 polymer ?
#
loop_
_entity_poly.entity_id
_entity_poly.type
_entity_poly.pdbx_seq_one_letter_code
_entity_poly.pdbx_strand_id
1 'polypeptide(L)'
;MKGIHYALSKPAGERPGIIVFLDGDYSDHPGEMRSLVRPIIEDGFDMIIGSRTMGARERGALLPQALFGNALATTLIKWLYGVRFTDLGPFRAIRFDKLLGLGMSDMTYGWTVEMQIKAAKQGLRCGEAPVSYRKRIGVSKVTGTLGGTVKAGYKILWTIFKNIG
;
A
#
# COMPACT_ATOMS: atom_id res chain seq x y z
N MET A 1 -7.20 -9.45 -7.67
CA MET A 1 -8.03 -8.72 -6.67
C MET A 1 -9.46 -9.29 -6.59
N LYS A 2 -9.67 -10.48 -6.01
CA LYS A 2 -11.04 -11.06 -5.90
C LYS A 2 -11.99 -10.21 -5.04
N GLY A 3 -11.47 -9.56 -4.00
CA GLY A 3 -12.27 -8.70 -3.12
C GLY A 3 -12.87 -7.46 -3.80
N ILE A 4 -12.14 -6.83 -4.73
CA ILE A 4 -12.67 -5.69 -5.52
C ILE A 4 -13.78 -6.16 -6.46
N HIS A 5 -13.60 -7.30 -7.13
CA HIS A 5 -14.66 -7.87 -7.98
C HIS A 5 -15.91 -8.21 -7.16
N TYR A 6 -15.75 -8.76 -5.95
CA TYR A 6 -16.88 -9.00 -5.04
C TYR A 6 -17.59 -7.70 -4.64
N ALA A 7 -16.84 -6.63 -4.35
CA ALA A 7 -17.44 -5.33 -4.07
C ALA A 7 -18.20 -4.77 -5.28
N LEU A 8 -17.67 -4.94 -6.49
CA LEU A 8 -18.31 -4.51 -7.74
C LEU A 8 -19.56 -5.33 -8.10
N SER A 9 -19.60 -6.62 -7.74
CA SER A 9 -20.76 -7.48 -8.00
C SER A 9 -21.95 -7.17 -7.09
N LYS A 10 -21.77 -6.37 -6.03
CA LYS A 10 -22.87 -5.91 -5.19
C LYS A 10 -23.73 -4.86 -5.90
N PRO A 11 -25.06 -4.83 -5.64
CA PRO A 11 -25.94 -3.75 -6.06
C PRO A 11 -25.38 -2.38 -5.66
N ALA A 12 -25.66 -1.34 -6.44
CA ALA A 12 -25.06 -0.02 -6.22
C ALA A 12 -25.26 0.53 -4.79
N GLY A 13 -26.44 0.32 -4.20
CA GLY A 13 -26.75 0.73 -2.82
C GLY A 13 -26.08 -0.10 -1.72
N GLU A 14 -25.47 -1.24 -2.06
CA GLU A 14 -24.78 -2.14 -1.13
C GLU A 14 -23.26 -2.13 -1.31
N ARG A 15 -22.76 -1.32 -2.26
CA ARG A 15 -21.32 -1.18 -2.49
C ARG A 15 -20.68 -0.50 -1.28
N PRO A 16 -19.50 -0.96 -0.85
CA PRO A 16 -18.81 -0.32 0.25
C PRO A 16 -18.38 1.10 -0.13
N GLY A 17 -18.44 2.03 0.82
CA GLY A 17 -17.87 3.38 0.63
C GLY A 17 -16.34 3.39 0.73
N ILE A 18 -15.75 2.46 1.49
CA ILE A 18 -14.32 2.37 1.77
C ILE A 18 -13.88 0.91 1.62
N ILE A 19 -12.75 0.69 0.96
CA ILE A 19 -12.06 -0.61 0.91
C ILE A 19 -10.83 -0.53 1.79
N VAL A 20 -10.63 -1.55 2.61
CA VAL A 20 -9.40 -1.75 3.39
C VAL A 20 -8.66 -2.98 2.86
N PHE A 21 -7.37 -2.80 2.60
CA PHE A 21 -6.43 -3.86 2.25
C PHE A 21 -5.60 -4.20 3.48
N LEU A 22 -5.30 -5.48 3.67
CA LEU A 22 -4.36 -5.99 4.67
C LEU A 22 -3.83 -7.35 4.22
N ASP A 23 -2.65 -7.73 4.70
CA ASP A 23 -2.11 -9.07 4.45
C ASP A 23 -2.76 -10.11 5.36
N GLY A 24 -3.12 -11.26 4.78
CA GLY A 24 -3.72 -12.39 5.49
C GLY A 24 -2.72 -13.30 6.22
N ASP A 25 -1.45 -12.90 6.33
CA ASP A 25 -0.36 -13.70 6.92
C ASP A 25 -0.08 -13.40 8.41
N TYR A 26 -1.02 -12.71 9.05
CA TYR A 26 -1.01 -12.31 10.46
C TYR A 26 0.05 -11.24 10.83
N SER A 27 0.71 -10.63 9.83
CA SER A 27 1.68 -9.55 10.08
C SER A 27 1.01 -8.22 10.45
N ASP A 28 -0.14 -7.93 9.83
CA ASP A 28 -0.93 -6.73 10.11
C ASP A 28 -1.89 -6.96 11.28
N HIS A 29 -2.23 -5.89 11.99
CA HIS A 29 -3.20 -5.91 13.09
C HIS A 29 -4.56 -5.35 12.61
N PRO A 30 -5.58 -6.19 12.36
CA PRO A 30 -6.88 -5.70 11.90
C PRO A 30 -7.55 -4.73 12.87
N GLY A 31 -7.25 -4.83 14.17
CA GLY A 31 -7.75 -3.90 15.20
C GLY A 31 -7.31 -2.44 14.99
N GLU A 32 -6.24 -2.20 14.24
CA GLU A 32 -5.76 -0.86 13.93
C GLU A 32 -6.47 -0.25 12.70
N MET A 33 -7.36 -0.99 12.04
CA MET A 33 -8.11 -0.52 10.86
C MET A 33 -8.85 0.79 11.11
N ARG A 34 -9.35 0.99 12.33
CA ARG A 34 -10.04 2.24 12.70
C ARG A 34 -9.15 3.47 12.52
N SER A 35 -7.84 3.35 12.75
CA SER A 35 -6.89 4.46 12.55
C SER A 35 -6.71 4.85 11.08
N LEU A 36 -6.97 3.93 10.15
CA LEU A 36 -6.93 4.19 8.71
C LEU A 36 -8.26 4.70 8.17
N VAL A 37 -9.38 4.18 8.68
CA VAL A 37 -10.72 4.53 8.21
C VAL A 37 -11.19 5.87 8.74
N ARG A 38 -10.88 6.20 10.00
CA ARG A 38 -11.34 7.43 10.65
C ARG A 38 -10.97 8.70 9.87
N PRO A 39 -9.71 8.91 9.43
CA PRO A 39 -9.36 10.13 8.69
C PRO A 39 -10.07 10.24 7.32
N ILE A 40 -10.47 9.12 6.72
CA ILE A 40 -11.24 9.14 5.46
C ILE A 40 -12.66 9.67 5.71
N ILE A 41 -13.27 9.29 6.84
CA ILE A 41 -14.63 9.68 7.19
C ILE A 41 -14.67 11.10 7.76
N GLU A 42 -13.77 11.42 8.68
CA GLU A 42 -13.85 12.62 9.52
C GLU A 42 -13.04 13.79 8.95
N ASP A 43 -11.87 13.51 8.37
CA ASP A 43 -10.91 14.56 8.00
C ASP A 43 -10.87 14.83 6.49
N GLY A 44 -11.62 14.06 5.69
CA GLY A 44 -11.73 14.23 4.24
C GLY A 44 -10.52 13.71 3.45
N PHE A 45 -9.82 12.69 3.96
CA PHE A 45 -8.81 11.97 3.18
C PHE A 45 -9.46 11.01 2.18
N ASP A 46 -8.80 10.81 1.04
CA ASP A 46 -9.20 9.82 0.03
C ASP A 46 -8.56 8.45 0.27
N MET A 47 -7.32 8.45 0.77
CA MET A 47 -6.52 7.25 1.02
C MET A 47 -5.63 7.43 2.25
N ILE A 48 -5.62 6.43 3.14
CA ILE A 48 -4.70 6.35 4.27
C ILE A 48 -3.87 5.08 4.19
N ILE A 49 -2.55 5.21 4.31
CA ILE A 49 -1.61 4.09 4.35
C ILE A 49 -1.20 3.83 5.80
N GLY A 50 -1.22 2.57 6.21
CA GLY A 50 -0.61 2.11 7.45
C GLY A 50 0.91 2.13 7.30
N SER A 51 1.58 3.04 8.00
CA SER A 51 3.03 3.15 8.00
C SER A 51 3.66 2.29 9.08
N ARG A 52 4.39 1.26 8.66
CA ARG A 52 5.20 0.37 9.52
C ARG A 52 6.54 1.03 9.85
N THR A 53 6.93 2.05 9.09
CA THR A 53 8.09 2.91 9.38
C THR A 53 7.80 3.86 10.53
N MET A 54 6.57 4.39 10.63
CA MET A 54 6.16 5.28 11.73
C MET A 54 5.67 4.53 12.97
N GLY A 55 5.13 3.31 12.79
CA GLY A 55 4.59 2.50 13.89
C GLY A 55 5.62 1.57 14.55
N ALA A 56 5.13 0.76 15.50
CA ALA A 56 5.94 -0.21 16.22
C ALA A 56 6.15 -1.47 15.38
N ARG A 57 7.41 -1.90 15.23
CA ARG A 57 7.73 -3.09 14.44
C ARG A 57 8.53 -4.09 15.26
N GLU A 58 8.13 -5.36 15.22
CA GLU A 58 8.91 -6.44 15.80
C GLU A 58 10.28 -6.58 15.11
N ARG A 59 11.32 -6.88 15.90
CA ARG A 59 12.69 -7.01 15.38
C ARG A 59 12.74 -8.15 14.35
N GLY A 60 13.16 -7.82 13.13
CA GLY A 60 13.25 -8.78 12.02
C GLY A 60 11.94 -9.06 11.29
N ALA A 61 10.86 -8.31 11.56
CA ALA A 61 9.61 -8.41 10.80
C ALA A 61 9.75 -7.89 9.36
N LEU A 62 10.60 -6.87 9.15
CA LEU A 62 11.00 -6.40 7.83
C LEU A 62 12.49 -6.66 7.59
N LEU A 63 12.78 -7.30 6.46
CA LEU A 63 14.15 -7.56 6.04
C LEU A 63 14.84 -6.24 5.61
N PRO A 64 16.16 -6.08 5.81
CA PRO A 64 16.88 -4.86 5.42
C PRO A 64 16.66 -4.45 3.96
N GLN A 65 16.58 -5.41 3.05
CA GLN A 65 16.28 -5.16 1.64
C GLN A 65 14.89 -4.57 1.40
N ALA A 66 13.88 -4.97 2.18
CA ALA A 66 12.53 -4.45 2.06
C ALA A 66 12.48 -3.00 2.56
N LEU A 67 13.25 -2.69 3.60
CA LEU A 67 13.42 -1.31 4.08
C LEU A 67 14.08 -0.42 3.03
N PHE A 68 15.15 -0.92 2.40
CA PHE A 68 15.80 -0.18 1.32
C PHE A 68 14.86 0.04 0.13
N GLY A 69 14.16 -1.01 -0.33
CA GLY A 69 13.19 -0.88 -1.41
C GLY A 69 12.06 0.11 -1.10
N ASN A 70 11.54 0.08 0.13
CA ASN A 70 10.57 1.06 0.62
C ASN A 70 11.12 2.49 0.59
N ALA A 71 12.32 2.71 1.13
CA ALA A 71 12.96 4.03 1.18
C ALA A 71 13.26 4.58 -0.22
N LEU A 72 13.78 3.73 -1.11
CA LEU A 72 14.06 4.10 -2.50
C LEU A 72 12.78 4.55 -3.22
N ALA A 73 11.72 3.74 -3.13
CA ALA A 73 10.48 4.00 -3.83
C ALA A 73 9.75 5.24 -3.32
N THR A 74 9.65 5.40 -1.99
CA THR A 74 9.05 6.59 -1.37
C THR A 74 9.83 7.87 -1.71
N THR A 75 11.17 7.77 -1.77
CA THR A 75 12.03 8.89 -2.22
C THR A 75 11.78 9.25 -3.67
N LEU A 76 11.69 8.26 -4.57
CA LEU A 76 11.42 8.49 -5.98
C LEU A 76 10.02 9.09 -6.20
N ILE A 77 9.01 8.59 -5.49
CA ILE A 77 7.65 9.16 -5.55
C ILE A 77 7.67 10.63 -5.13
N LYS A 78 8.40 10.97 -4.06
CA LYS A 78 8.58 12.36 -3.61
C LYS A 78 9.25 13.23 -4.68
N TRP A 79 10.28 12.73 -5.33
CA TRP A 79 11.03 13.50 -6.33
C TRP A 79 10.24 13.71 -7.63
N LEU A 80 9.53 12.68 -8.09
CA LEU A 80 8.82 12.71 -9.37
C LEU A 80 7.42 13.32 -9.28
N TYR A 81 6.72 13.13 -8.16
CA TYR A 81 5.31 13.52 -8.01
C TYR A 81 5.07 14.51 -6.86
N GLY A 82 6.11 14.94 -6.15
CA GLY A 82 6.01 15.95 -5.09
C GLY A 82 5.31 15.52 -3.80
N VAL A 83 4.80 14.28 -3.73
CA VAL A 83 4.09 13.75 -2.56
C VAL A 83 4.99 12.94 -1.64
N ARG A 84 4.77 13.01 -0.33
CA ARG A 84 5.60 12.30 0.66
C ARG A 84 4.84 11.11 1.23
N PHE A 85 5.49 9.96 1.19
CA PHE A 85 5.07 8.75 1.89
C PHE A 85 6.25 8.19 2.67
N THR A 86 5.99 7.54 3.79
CA THR A 86 6.99 6.86 4.62
C THR A 86 6.96 5.34 4.43
N ASP A 87 5.86 4.79 3.92
CA ASP A 87 5.69 3.36 3.71
C ASP A 87 4.88 3.02 2.45
N LEU A 88 5.20 1.88 1.83
CA LEU A 88 4.45 1.25 0.75
C LEU A 88 3.61 0.05 1.23
N GLY A 89 3.26 0.02 2.50
CA GLY A 89 2.67 -1.12 3.19
C GLY A 89 1.32 -1.56 2.62
N PRO A 90 1.00 -2.86 2.68
CA PRO A 90 -0.25 -3.41 2.15
C PRO A 90 -1.45 -2.95 2.97
N PHE A 91 -1.27 -2.65 4.27
CA PHE A 91 -2.32 -2.13 5.12
C PHE A 91 -2.68 -0.71 4.71
N ARG A 92 -3.85 -0.52 4.08
CA ARG A 92 -4.31 0.79 3.61
C ARG A 92 -5.82 0.82 3.46
N ALA A 93 -6.41 1.98 3.65
CA ALA A 93 -7.81 2.25 3.39
C ALA A 93 -7.93 3.28 2.27
N ILE A 94 -8.92 3.12 1.39
CA ILE A 94 -9.20 4.05 0.29
C ILE A 94 -10.69 4.11 0.03
N ARG A 95 -11.20 5.29 -0.31
CA ARG A 95 -12.59 5.43 -0.79
C ARG A 95 -12.81 4.61 -2.05
N PHE A 96 -13.92 3.88 -2.10
CA PHE A 96 -14.15 2.90 -3.16
C PHE A 96 -14.28 3.53 -4.55
N ASP A 97 -14.93 4.69 -4.65
CA ASP A 97 -15.03 5.48 -5.87
C ASP A 97 -13.66 5.93 -6.39
N LYS A 98 -12.79 6.39 -5.49
CA LYS A 98 -11.42 6.78 -5.82
C LYS A 98 -10.59 5.59 -6.30
N LEU A 99 -10.70 4.44 -5.63
CA LEU A 99 -10.03 3.20 -6.03
C LEU A 99 -10.39 2.78 -7.46
N LEU A 100 -11.67 2.89 -7.85
CA LEU A 100 -12.10 2.62 -9.22
C LEU A 100 -11.52 3.64 -10.20
N GLY A 101 -11.51 4.92 -9.82
CA GLY A 101 -10.91 6.01 -10.61
C GLY A 101 -9.40 5.84 -10.86
N LEU A 102 -8.67 5.16 -9.97
CA LEU A 102 -7.25 4.86 -10.18
C LEU A 102 -7.00 3.92 -11.37
N GLY A 103 -7.97 3.12 -11.82
CA GLY A 103 -7.76 2.19 -12.94
C GLY A 103 -6.55 1.27 -12.74
N MET A 104 -6.45 0.65 -11.56
CA MET A 104 -5.32 -0.21 -11.15
C MET A 104 -5.06 -1.35 -12.15
N SER A 105 -3.78 -1.57 -12.49
CA SER A 105 -3.39 -2.55 -13.52
C SER A 105 -2.42 -3.62 -13.02
N ASP A 106 -1.53 -3.32 -12.08
CA ASP A 106 -0.63 -4.28 -11.44
C ASP A 106 -1.37 -5.02 -10.32
N MET A 107 -1.30 -6.34 -10.35
CA MET A 107 -1.96 -7.26 -9.41
C MET A 107 -0.96 -7.99 -8.50
N THR A 108 0.33 -7.61 -8.55
CA THR A 108 1.43 -8.40 -7.97
C THR A 108 2.14 -7.68 -6.83
N TYR A 109 3.38 -7.22 -7.01
CA TYR A 109 4.17 -6.52 -5.99
C TYR A 109 4.21 -5.01 -6.24
N GLY A 110 3.99 -4.56 -7.48
CA GLY A 110 4.06 -3.14 -7.83
C GLY A 110 2.78 -2.36 -7.58
N TRP A 111 1.67 -3.03 -7.22
CA TRP A 111 0.37 -2.39 -7.06
C TRP A 111 0.35 -1.31 -5.97
N THR A 112 1.12 -1.49 -4.89
CA THR A 112 1.19 -0.49 -3.81
C THR A 112 1.86 0.80 -4.27
N VAL A 113 2.89 0.67 -5.12
CA VAL A 113 3.61 1.78 -5.76
C VAL A 113 2.73 2.43 -6.82
N GLU A 114 2.14 1.64 -7.73
CA GLU A 114 1.21 2.13 -8.75
C GLU A 114 0.07 2.92 -8.13
N MET A 115 -0.53 2.41 -7.05
CA MET A 115 -1.63 3.07 -6.35
C MET A 115 -1.22 4.44 -5.82
N GLN A 116 -0.05 4.56 -5.19
CA GLN A 116 0.44 5.84 -4.68
C GLN A 116 0.79 6.82 -5.80
N ILE A 117 1.42 6.34 -6.88
CA ILE A 117 1.72 7.16 -8.05
C ILE A 117 0.43 7.70 -8.68
N LYS A 118 -0.55 6.83 -8.90
CA LYS A 118 -1.81 7.22 -9.53
C LYS A 118 -2.65 8.11 -8.62
N ALA A 119 -2.64 7.84 -7.31
CA ALA A 119 -3.26 8.73 -6.33
C ALA A 119 -2.63 10.12 -6.35
N ALA A 120 -1.29 10.20 -6.44
CA ALA A 120 -0.58 11.47 -6.56
C ALA A 120 -0.94 12.20 -7.87
N LYS A 121 -0.93 11.49 -9.01
CA LYS A 121 -1.31 12.05 -10.31
C LYS A 121 -2.74 12.58 -10.35
N GLN A 122 -3.66 11.91 -9.66
CA GLN A 122 -5.07 12.32 -9.57
C GLN A 122 -5.33 13.34 -8.46
N GLY A 123 -4.30 13.80 -7.75
CA GLY A 123 -4.43 14.78 -6.67
C GLY A 123 -5.25 14.29 -5.49
N LEU A 124 -5.29 12.97 -5.25
CA LEU A 124 -6.01 12.41 -4.11
C LEU A 124 -5.38 12.89 -2.80
N ARG A 125 -6.22 13.24 -1.83
CA ARG A 125 -5.75 13.64 -0.49
C ARG A 125 -5.32 12.40 0.27
N CYS A 126 -4.02 12.13 0.25
CA CYS A 126 -3.42 10.96 0.88
C CYS A 126 -2.80 11.29 2.24
N GLY A 127 -2.84 10.34 3.17
CA GLY A 127 -2.21 10.44 4.48
C GLY A 127 -1.65 9.10 4.97
N GLU A 128 -1.01 9.12 6.14
CA GLU A 128 -0.43 7.94 6.77
C GLU A 128 -0.84 7.86 8.24
N ALA A 129 -1.06 6.64 8.73
CA ALA A 129 -1.29 6.34 10.14
C ALA A 129 -0.22 5.34 10.62
N PRO A 130 0.40 5.53 11.79
CA PRO A 130 1.32 4.54 12.33
C PRO A 130 0.59 3.22 12.62
N VAL A 131 1.13 2.10 12.16
CA VAL A 131 0.57 0.75 12.41
C VAL A 131 1.63 -0.19 12.93
N SER A 132 1.21 -1.12 13.78
CA SER A 132 2.04 -2.17 14.32
C SER A 132 2.27 -3.27 13.27
N TYR A 133 3.49 -3.80 13.21
CA TYR A 133 3.84 -4.86 12.26
C TYR A 133 4.59 -6.01 12.94
N ARG A 134 3.98 -7.20 12.89
CA ARG A 134 4.50 -8.43 13.49
C ARG A 134 5.33 -9.23 12.50
N LYS A 135 6.16 -10.12 13.03
CA LYS A 135 6.77 -11.17 12.22
C LYS A 135 5.66 -12.15 11.80
N ARG A 136 5.47 -12.34 10.49
CA ARG A 136 4.54 -13.36 9.96
C ARG A 136 4.77 -14.74 10.59
N ILE A 137 3.70 -15.52 10.68
CA ILE A 137 3.78 -16.93 11.07
C ILE A 137 4.10 -17.75 9.81
N GLY A 138 5.36 -18.21 9.69
CA GLY A 138 5.81 -19.06 8.58
C GLY A 138 7.14 -18.61 7.95
N VAL A 139 7.97 -19.58 7.54
CA VAL A 139 9.25 -19.33 6.85
C VAL A 139 8.94 -19.08 5.36
N SER A 140 9.25 -17.89 4.84
CA SER A 140 9.20 -17.70 3.39
C SER A 140 10.26 -18.55 2.70
N LYS A 141 9.82 -19.36 1.73
CA LYS A 141 10.71 -20.00 0.76
C LYS A 141 11.23 -19.05 -0.35
N VAL A 142 10.80 -17.78 -0.37
CA VAL A 142 11.05 -16.85 -1.51
C VAL A 142 11.96 -15.65 -1.19
N THR A 143 12.16 -15.27 0.08
CA THR A 143 12.78 -13.97 0.45
C THR A 143 14.22 -14.05 0.97
N GLY A 144 14.95 -15.12 0.68
CA GLY A 144 16.35 -15.31 1.11
C GLY A 144 17.43 -15.05 0.06
N THR A 145 17.08 -14.84 -1.22
CA THR A 145 18.06 -14.71 -2.30
C THR A 145 18.19 -13.26 -2.78
N LEU A 146 19.43 -12.80 -2.93
CA LEU A 146 19.79 -11.50 -3.54
C LEU A 146 19.06 -11.25 -4.88
N GLY A 147 18.83 -12.30 -5.67
CA GLY A 147 18.11 -12.21 -6.95
C GLY A 147 16.63 -11.81 -6.82
N GLY A 148 15.94 -12.24 -5.76
CA GLY A 148 14.55 -11.84 -5.50
C GLY A 148 14.45 -10.35 -5.13
N THR A 149 15.40 -9.86 -4.35
CA THR A 149 15.54 -8.45 -3.98
C THR A 149 15.80 -7.55 -5.19
N VAL A 150 16.74 -7.94 -6.06
CA VAL A 150 17.07 -7.17 -7.27
C VAL A 150 15.88 -7.14 -8.23
N LYS A 151 15.17 -8.26 -8.41
CA LYS A 151 13.95 -8.31 -9.23
C LYS A 151 12.83 -7.42 -8.67
N ALA A 152 12.65 -7.40 -7.34
CA ALA A 152 11.67 -6.52 -6.70
C ALA A 152 12.03 -5.04 -6.88
N GLY A 153 13.31 -4.68 -6.67
CA GLY A 153 13.80 -3.32 -6.90
C GLY A 153 13.67 -2.88 -8.37
N TYR A 154 14.07 -3.74 -9.31
CA TYR A 154 13.89 -3.51 -10.75
C TYR A 154 12.40 -3.34 -11.10
N LYS A 155 11.52 -4.17 -10.55
CA LYS A 155 10.08 -4.05 -10.81
C LYS A 155 9.50 -2.75 -10.26
N ILE A 156 9.94 -2.29 -9.09
CA ILE A 156 9.52 -1.01 -8.53
C ILE A 156 9.97 0.13 -9.44
N LEU A 157 11.24 0.14 -9.86
CA LEU A 157 11.77 1.13 -10.79
C LEU A 157 11.01 1.11 -12.12
N TRP A 158 10.81 -0.07 -12.70
CA TRP A 158 10.04 -0.25 -13.93
C TRP A 158 8.61 0.28 -13.80
N THR A 159 7.91 -0.02 -12.70
CA THR A 159 6.55 0.49 -12.46
C THR A 159 6.54 2.00 -12.34
N ILE A 160 7.54 2.61 -11.70
CA ILE A 160 7.70 4.07 -11.65
C ILE A 160 7.87 4.60 -13.08
N PHE A 161 8.88 4.12 -13.83
CA PHE A 161 9.17 4.58 -15.18
C PHE A 161 8.00 4.40 -16.16
N LYS A 162 7.29 3.27 -16.09
CA LYS A 162 6.10 3.02 -16.91
C LYS A 162 4.98 4.04 -16.68
N ASN A 163 4.89 4.60 -15.47
CA ASN A 163 3.89 5.59 -15.11
C ASN A 163 4.45 7.03 -15.14
N ILE A 164 5.59 7.30 -15.78
CA ILE A 164 6.10 8.68 -15.96
C ILE A 164 5.42 9.42 -17.12
N GLY A 165 4.68 8.73 -18.01
CA GLY A 165 3.83 9.33 -19.05
C GLY A 165 2.48 9.80 -18.52
#